data_AF-A0A359KJ58-F1
#
_entry.id   AF-A0A359KJ58-F1
#
_cell.length_a   1.000
_cell.length_b   1.000
_cell.length_c   1.000
_cell.angle_alpha   90.00
_cell.angle_beta   90.00
_cell.angle_gamma   90.00
#
_symmetry.space_group_name_H-M   'P 1'
#
loop_
_entity.id
_entity.type
_entity.pdbx_description
1 polymer ?
#
loop_
_entity_poly.entity_id
_entity_poly.type
_entity_poly.pdbx_seq_one_letter_code
_entity_poly.pdbx_strand_id
1 'polypeptide(L)'
;MSWLDFLKRHEQHDEERPTRDLPIIRTGGVQSAAGAPVIGRRPATDDPEAQARRKARLEQRVLDLRYDIQRAVSALEEPNRWTERVAELDAAIVQADRDIETIRAAQPDTPGIPLPAWPVHIASLRAAEPAEAQLRIGEAQLRYVEDIDWAERGHQKTPGEMRRTEGDPDLLMPDDVPAARRDELREHLGHGLATLVDDLRERALDGRPLPEWTLADLASPCPECGGWRDLRGRCPSCQRRKWQVEALEDDVRRLRKERIDTLEEIQTLRDRLPLLQRRLADAEANAAAAG
;
A
#
# COMPACT_ATOMS: atom_id res chain seq x y z
N MET A 1 -6.41 21.19 -2.71
CA MET A 1 -5.84 20.48 -1.55
C MET A 1 -5.13 19.26 -2.09
N SER A 2 -3.89 19.04 -1.63
CA SER A 2 -3.08 17.89 -2.07
C SER A 2 -3.60 16.60 -1.43
N TRP A 3 -3.51 15.46 -2.12
CA TRP A 3 -3.80 14.13 -1.57
C TRP A 3 -3.00 13.84 -0.28
N LEU A 4 -1.80 14.42 -0.16
CA LEU A 4 -0.98 14.37 1.06
C LEU A 4 -1.59 15.14 2.25
N ASP A 5 -2.36 16.21 1.99
CA ASP A 5 -3.08 16.95 3.03
C ASP A 5 -4.29 16.17 3.56
N PHE A 6 -4.88 15.31 2.72
CA PHE A 6 -6.00 14.44 3.09
C PHE A 6 -5.55 13.29 4.00
N LEU A 7 -4.42 12.64 3.71
CA LEU A 7 -3.86 11.58 4.56
C LEU A 7 -3.45 12.09 5.95
N LYS A 8 -2.83 13.27 6.04
CA LYS A 8 -2.44 13.87 7.33
C LYS A 8 -3.63 14.23 8.22
N ARG A 9 -4.79 14.53 7.62
CA ARG A 9 -6.01 14.82 8.38
C ARG A 9 -6.71 13.56 8.88
N HIS A 10 -6.52 12.43 8.19
CA HIS A 10 -7.11 11.15 8.57
C HIS A 10 -6.39 10.46 9.72
N GLU A 11 -5.07 10.66 9.87
CA GLU A 11 -4.29 10.11 10.98
C GLU A 11 -4.68 10.70 12.35
N GLN A 12 -5.29 11.89 12.39
CA GLN A 12 -5.76 12.54 13.62
C GLN A 12 -7.15 12.11 14.08
N HIS A 13 -7.92 11.38 13.27
CA HIS A 13 -9.30 10.98 13.59
C HIS A 13 -9.47 9.49 13.92
N ASP A 14 -8.40 8.67 13.83
CA ASP A 14 -8.45 7.23 14.11
C ASP A 14 -8.18 6.86 15.59
N GLU A 15 -7.95 7.82 16.49
CA GLU A 15 -7.71 7.57 17.94
C GLU A 15 -8.99 7.26 18.76
N GLU A 16 -10.20 7.38 18.19
CA GLU A 16 -11.46 7.10 18.90
C GLU A 16 -12.21 5.85 18.39
N ARG A 17 -11.50 4.76 18.06
CA ARG A 17 -12.13 3.44 17.87
C ARG A 17 -12.19 2.68 19.19
N PRO A 18 -13.34 2.57 19.89
CA PRO A 18 -13.52 1.52 20.87
C PRO A 18 -13.67 0.19 20.12
N THR A 19 -12.63 -0.64 20.18
CA THR A 19 -12.72 -2.07 19.87
C THR A 19 -13.75 -2.72 20.79
N ARG A 20 -14.91 -3.08 20.23
CA ARG A 20 -15.87 -3.97 20.88
C ARG A 20 -16.08 -5.20 20.00
N ASP A 21 -15.37 -6.26 20.37
CA ASP A 21 -15.69 -7.63 19.96
C ASP A 21 -17.12 -7.96 20.40
N LEU A 22 -18.01 -8.16 19.43
CA LEU A 22 -19.33 -8.73 19.68
C LEU A 22 -19.20 -10.27 19.66
N PRO A 23 -19.53 -10.99 20.74
CA PRO A 23 -19.49 -12.45 20.71
C PRO A 23 -20.66 -13.00 19.88
N ILE A 24 -20.32 -13.85 18.92
CA ILE A 24 -21.23 -14.69 18.14
C ILE A 24 -21.79 -15.80 19.06
N ILE A 25 -23.09 -15.78 19.35
CA ILE A 25 -23.75 -16.87 20.09
C ILE A 25 -24.10 -18.00 19.10
N ARG A 26 -23.40 -19.14 19.21
CA ARG A 26 -23.75 -20.40 18.55
C ARG A 26 -24.78 -21.17 19.40
N THR A 27 -25.91 -21.51 18.80
CA THR A 27 -26.94 -22.38 19.38
C THR A 27 -26.73 -23.85 18.98
N GLY A 28 -26.82 -24.75 19.97
CA GLY A 28 -27.42 -26.08 19.80
C GLY A 28 -26.49 -27.30 19.79
N GLY A 29 -26.72 -28.21 20.75
CA GLY A 29 -26.18 -29.58 20.76
C GLY A 29 -26.38 -30.29 22.11
N VAL A 30 -27.56 -30.89 22.31
CA VAL A 30 -27.95 -31.67 23.50
C VAL A 30 -27.42 -33.10 23.38
N GLN A 31 -26.89 -33.67 24.47
CA GLN A 31 -26.99 -35.11 24.78
C GLN A 31 -26.86 -35.33 26.29
N SER A 32 -27.88 -35.98 26.87
CA SER A 32 -28.00 -36.39 28.27
C SER A 32 -27.23 -37.69 28.56
N ALA A 33 -26.67 -37.82 29.76
CA ALA A 33 -26.63 -39.10 30.49
C ALA A 33 -26.58 -38.89 32.01
N ALA A 34 -27.36 -39.71 32.71
CA ALA A 34 -27.75 -39.71 34.12
C ALA A 34 -26.64 -39.62 35.19
N GLY A 35 -26.98 -39.02 36.34
CA GLY A 35 -26.23 -39.16 37.59
C GLY A 35 -26.86 -38.43 38.80
N ALA A 36 -27.50 -39.21 39.70
CA ALA A 36 -27.84 -38.97 41.11
C ALA A 36 -28.80 -37.80 41.50
N PRO A 37 -29.70 -38.01 42.50
CA PRO A 37 -30.57 -36.97 43.01
C PRO A 37 -29.76 -36.00 43.87
N VAL A 38 -29.41 -34.85 43.31
CA VAL A 38 -28.85 -33.73 44.09
C VAL A 38 -29.98 -33.17 44.95
N ILE A 39 -29.89 -33.51 46.23
CA ILE A 39 -30.63 -32.94 47.35
C ILE A 39 -30.71 -31.42 47.17
N GLY A 40 -31.93 -30.89 47.22
CA GLY A 40 -32.28 -29.53 46.85
C GLY A 40 -31.35 -28.46 47.43
N ARG A 41 -30.51 -27.89 46.57
CA ARG A 41 -30.13 -26.48 46.69
C ARG A 41 -31.23 -25.67 46.01
N ARG A 42 -32.17 -25.19 46.82
CA ARG A 42 -32.88 -23.95 46.55
C ARG A 42 -31.78 -22.94 46.13
N PRO A 43 -31.81 -22.33 44.92
CA PRO A 43 -30.83 -21.31 44.60
C PRO A 43 -30.95 -20.24 45.69
N ALA A 44 -29.82 -19.81 46.24
CA ALA A 44 -29.79 -18.70 47.18
C ALA A 44 -30.26 -17.44 46.43
N THR A 45 -31.57 -17.24 46.41
CA THR A 45 -32.23 -16.04 45.87
C THR A 45 -31.97 -14.83 46.75
N ASP A 46 -31.35 -15.01 47.92
CA ASP A 46 -31.29 -14.01 48.99
C ASP A 46 -29.85 -13.55 49.31
N ASP A 47 -28.84 -13.87 48.48
CA ASP A 47 -27.51 -13.25 48.62
C ASP A 47 -27.57 -11.78 48.15
N PRO A 48 -27.46 -10.80 49.07
CA PRO A 48 -27.59 -9.39 48.74
C PRO A 48 -26.50 -8.92 47.77
N GLU A 49 -25.31 -9.52 47.80
CA GLU A 49 -24.24 -9.17 46.87
C GLU A 49 -24.52 -9.70 45.46
N ALA A 50 -25.05 -10.91 45.34
CA ALA A 50 -25.48 -11.46 44.05
C ALA A 50 -26.62 -10.65 43.44
N GLN A 51 -27.58 -10.21 44.26
CA GLN A 51 -28.67 -9.32 43.85
C GLN A 51 -28.11 -7.96 43.38
N ALA A 52 -27.21 -7.34 44.14
CA ALA A 52 -26.57 -6.08 43.78
C ALA A 52 -25.78 -6.18 42.46
N ARG A 53 -24.98 -7.24 42.26
CA ARG A 53 -24.26 -7.50 41.01
C ARG A 53 -25.22 -7.70 39.82
N ARG A 54 -26.35 -8.38 40.03
CA ARG A 54 -27.37 -8.57 38.99
C ARG A 54 -28.01 -7.23 38.61
N LYS A 55 -28.38 -6.41 39.59
CA LYS A 55 -28.95 -5.07 39.39
C LYS A 55 -27.98 -4.18 38.62
N ALA A 56 -26.73 -4.08 39.03
CA ALA A 56 -25.71 -3.29 38.35
C ALA A 56 -25.51 -3.71 36.87
N ARG A 57 -25.53 -5.02 36.57
CA ARG A 57 -25.47 -5.50 35.17
C ARG A 57 -26.69 -5.10 34.35
N LEU A 58 -27.88 -5.10 34.95
CA LEU A 58 -29.10 -4.68 34.26
C LEU A 58 -29.10 -3.17 33.98
N GLU A 59 -28.68 -2.37 34.96
CA GLU A 59 -28.51 -0.91 34.80
C GLU A 59 -27.48 -0.59 33.71
N GLN A 60 -26.33 -1.28 33.70
CA GLN A 60 -25.33 -1.11 32.65
C GLN A 60 -25.89 -1.48 31.27
N ARG A 61 -26.64 -2.58 31.17
CA ARG A 61 -27.28 -2.99 29.91
C ARG A 61 -28.30 -1.97 29.42
N VAL A 62 -29.05 -1.32 30.31
CA VAL A 62 -29.97 -0.23 29.97
C VAL A 62 -29.20 0.96 29.39
N LEU A 63 -28.07 1.35 29.99
CA LEU A 63 -27.21 2.43 29.50
C LEU A 63 -26.65 2.11 28.10
N ASP A 64 -26.10 0.91 27.90
CA ASP A 64 -25.57 0.48 26.60
C ASP A 64 -26.67 0.51 25.52
N LEU A 65 -27.88 0.00 25.82
CA LEU A 65 -29.01 0.03 24.88
C LEU A 65 -29.48 1.44 24.54
N ARG A 66 -29.49 2.36 25.51
CA ARG A 66 -29.82 3.77 25.26
C ARG A 66 -28.79 4.43 24.35
N TYR A 67 -27.51 4.15 24.55
CA TYR A 67 -26.44 4.63 23.68
C TYR A 67 -26.60 4.09 22.24
N ASP A 68 -26.85 2.79 22.09
CA ASP A 68 -27.05 2.17 20.78
C ASP A 68 -28.28 2.75 20.06
N ILE A 69 -29.38 3.00 20.79
CA ILE A 69 -30.57 3.69 20.25
C ILE A 69 -30.23 5.10 19.81
N GLN A 70 -29.53 5.88 20.63
CA GLN A 70 -29.11 7.23 20.27
C GLN A 70 -28.31 7.22 18.97
N ARG A 71 -27.34 6.30 18.85
CA ARG A 71 -26.54 6.12 17.64
C ARG A 71 -27.39 5.77 16.42
N ALA A 72 -28.37 4.88 16.58
CA ALA A 72 -29.29 4.49 15.51
C ALA A 72 -30.27 5.60 15.12
N VAL A 73 -30.70 6.43 16.07
CA VAL A 73 -31.52 7.63 15.80
C VAL A 73 -30.72 8.67 15.03
N SER A 74 -29.47 8.94 15.43
CA SER A 74 -28.59 9.84 14.68
C SER A 74 -28.34 9.37 13.24
N ALA A 75 -28.39 8.05 12.98
CA ALA A 75 -28.29 7.52 11.62
C ALA A 75 -29.54 7.83 10.76
N LEU A 76 -30.70 8.16 11.36
CA LEU A 76 -31.92 8.58 10.65
C LEU A 76 -31.94 10.08 10.33
N GLU A 77 -31.17 10.89 11.08
CA GLU A 77 -31.08 12.33 10.86
C GLU A 77 -30.24 12.65 9.63
N GLU A 78 -30.61 13.69 8.88
CA GLU A 78 -29.79 14.22 7.78
C GLU A 78 -29.57 15.73 8.00
N PRO A 79 -28.31 16.22 7.95
CA PRO A 79 -27.07 15.47 7.79
C PRO A 79 -26.65 14.72 9.07
N ASN A 80 -25.91 13.63 8.91
CA ASN A 80 -25.23 12.91 9.98
C ASN A 80 -23.78 12.53 9.59
N ARG A 81 -22.99 12.11 10.57
CA ARG A 81 -21.56 11.76 10.40
C ARG A 81 -21.28 10.76 9.27
N TRP A 82 -22.18 9.81 9.03
CA TRP A 82 -21.98 8.81 7.98
C TRP A 82 -22.33 9.37 6.61
N THR A 83 -23.40 10.17 6.49
CA THR A 83 -23.73 10.86 5.24
C THR A 83 -22.65 11.86 4.84
N GLU A 84 -22.05 12.55 5.81
CA GLU A 84 -20.87 13.40 5.59
C GLU A 84 -19.69 12.56 5.12
N ARG A 85 -19.41 11.43 5.80
CA ARG A 85 -18.34 10.51 5.37
C ARG A 85 -18.55 9.96 3.96
N VAL A 86 -19.78 9.61 3.58
CA VAL A 86 -20.09 9.16 2.21
C VAL A 86 -19.82 10.27 1.21
N ALA A 87 -20.19 11.52 1.51
CA ALA A 87 -19.91 12.66 0.64
C ALA A 87 -18.39 12.90 0.48
N GLU A 88 -17.61 12.75 1.55
CA GLU A 88 -16.13 12.82 1.49
C GLU A 88 -15.56 11.72 0.59
N LEU A 89 -16.02 10.47 0.76
CA LEU A 89 -15.58 9.33 -0.04
C LEU A 89 -15.94 9.52 -1.52
N ASP A 90 -17.15 10.00 -1.81
CA ASP A 90 -17.58 10.33 -3.18
C ASP A 90 -16.69 11.41 -3.80
N ALA A 91 -16.38 12.48 -3.06
CA ALA A 91 -15.47 13.51 -3.53
C ALA A 91 -14.05 12.97 -3.80
N ALA A 92 -13.54 12.09 -2.93
CA ALA A 92 -12.23 11.47 -3.09
C ALA A 92 -12.18 10.53 -4.31
N ILE A 93 -13.22 9.72 -4.54
CA ILE A 93 -13.34 8.86 -5.72
C ILE A 93 -13.33 9.70 -6.99
N VAL A 94 -14.14 10.76 -7.05
CA VAL A 94 -14.20 11.67 -8.22
C VAL A 94 -12.85 12.32 -8.48
N GLN A 95 -12.11 12.71 -7.44
CA GLN A 95 -10.79 13.29 -7.61
C GLN A 95 -9.79 12.27 -8.16
N ALA A 96 -9.74 11.06 -7.59
CA ALA A 96 -8.85 10.01 -8.06
C ALA A 96 -9.15 9.59 -9.51
N ASP A 97 -10.42 9.48 -9.89
CA ASP A 97 -10.83 9.21 -11.28
C ASP A 97 -10.35 10.33 -12.23
N ARG A 98 -10.42 11.61 -11.82
CA ARG A 98 -9.87 12.73 -12.61
C ARG A 98 -8.34 12.68 -12.73
N ASP A 99 -7.65 12.29 -11.66
CA ASP A 99 -6.20 12.18 -11.66
C ASP A 99 -5.74 11.07 -12.61
N ILE A 100 -6.44 9.93 -12.61
CA ILE A 100 -6.22 8.83 -13.57
C ILE A 100 -6.36 9.34 -15.01
N GLU A 101 -7.46 10.04 -15.33
CA GLU A 101 -7.70 10.56 -16.67
C GLU A 101 -6.68 11.63 -17.08
N THR A 102 -6.28 12.49 -16.15
CA THR A 102 -5.21 13.48 -16.36
C THR A 102 -3.89 12.78 -16.70
N ILE A 103 -3.52 11.76 -15.91
CA ILE A 103 -2.30 11.00 -16.14
C ILE A 103 -2.39 10.29 -17.48
N ARG A 104 -3.53 9.69 -17.88
CA ARG A 104 -3.71 9.01 -19.18
C ARG A 104 -3.71 9.95 -20.38
N ALA A 105 -4.20 11.18 -20.21
CA ALA A 105 -4.18 12.19 -21.27
C ALA A 105 -2.80 12.81 -21.48
N ALA A 106 -1.96 12.88 -20.45
CA ALA A 106 -0.63 13.50 -20.50
C ALA A 106 0.45 12.65 -21.24
N GLN A 107 0.15 12.15 -22.44
CA GLN A 107 1.19 11.56 -23.30
C GLN A 107 2.11 12.69 -23.79
N PRO A 108 3.43 12.63 -23.51
CA PRO A 108 4.36 13.57 -24.09
C PRO A 108 4.51 13.26 -25.58
N ASP A 109 4.14 14.20 -26.44
CA ASP A 109 4.37 14.14 -27.90
C ASP A 109 5.83 14.43 -28.29
N THR A 110 6.75 14.39 -27.34
CA THR A 110 8.16 14.69 -27.61
C THR A 110 8.76 13.52 -28.39
N PRO A 111 9.31 13.74 -29.60
CA PRO A 111 10.01 12.67 -30.31
C PRO A 111 11.21 12.22 -29.47
N GLY A 112 11.42 10.90 -29.41
CA GLY A 112 12.58 10.35 -28.72
C GLY A 112 13.87 10.67 -29.47
N ILE A 113 14.95 10.91 -28.72
CA ILE A 113 16.25 11.30 -29.27
C ILE A 113 17.10 10.03 -29.39
N PRO A 114 17.44 9.58 -30.60
CA PRO A 114 18.30 8.42 -30.79
C PRO A 114 19.72 8.75 -30.32
N LEU A 115 20.34 7.82 -29.61
CA LEU A 115 21.76 7.94 -29.24
C LEU A 115 22.66 7.35 -30.34
N PRO A 116 23.93 7.79 -30.44
CA PRO A 116 24.87 7.24 -31.39
C PRO A 116 25.20 5.78 -31.07
N ALA A 117 25.48 4.99 -32.12
CA ALA A 117 25.86 3.58 -32.00
C ALA A 117 27.34 3.40 -31.58
N TRP A 118 27.79 4.14 -30.56
CA TRP A 118 29.15 3.99 -30.04
C TRP A 118 29.32 2.62 -29.37
N PRO A 119 30.28 1.79 -29.83
CA PRO A 119 30.48 0.47 -29.27
C PRO A 119 30.86 0.53 -27.78
N VAL A 120 30.31 -0.39 -27.00
CA VAL A 120 30.69 -0.63 -25.62
C VAL A 120 31.82 -1.65 -25.58
N HIS A 121 33.03 -1.18 -25.30
CA HIS A 121 34.19 -2.03 -25.15
C HIS A 121 34.40 -2.40 -23.69
N ILE A 122 34.49 -3.70 -23.40
CA ILE A 122 34.82 -4.23 -22.08
C ILE A 122 36.35 -4.27 -21.99
N ALA A 123 36.94 -3.26 -21.35
CA ALA A 123 38.40 -3.12 -21.25
C ALA A 123 38.99 -4.14 -20.25
N SER A 124 38.30 -4.35 -19.13
CA SER A 124 38.60 -5.41 -18.18
C SER A 124 37.34 -5.86 -17.44
N LEU A 125 37.29 -7.13 -17.05
CA LEU A 125 36.22 -7.72 -16.27
C LEU A 125 36.80 -8.77 -15.32
N ARG A 126 36.71 -8.52 -14.02
CA ARG A 126 36.96 -9.49 -12.96
C ARG A 126 35.62 -9.83 -12.32
N ALA A 127 35.14 -11.05 -12.55
CA ALA A 127 33.86 -11.49 -12.00
C ALA A 127 33.95 -11.98 -10.55
N ALA A 128 35.14 -12.39 -10.11
CA ALA A 128 35.39 -12.83 -8.74
C ALA A 128 35.44 -11.65 -7.75
N GLU A 129 34.94 -11.87 -6.54
CA GLU A 129 34.84 -10.86 -5.48
C GLU A 129 36.22 -10.34 -5.02
N PRO A 130 36.41 -9.01 -4.85
CA PRO A 130 35.50 -7.95 -5.29
C PRO A 130 35.42 -7.88 -6.81
N ALA A 131 34.21 -7.96 -7.36
CA ALA A 131 34.02 -7.84 -8.79
C ALA A 131 34.40 -6.43 -9.28
N GLU A 132 34.95 -6.37 -10.48
CA GLU A 132 35.42 -5.13 -11.08
C GLU A 132 35.18 -5.16 -12.59
N ALA A 133 34.70 -4.05 -13.15
CA ALA A 133 34.52 -3.90 -14.58
C ALA A 133 35.00 -2.52 -15.04
N GLN A 134 35.67 -2.48 -16.19
CA GLN A 134 36.04 -1.25 -16.87
C GLN A 134 35.43 -1.24 -18.26
N LEU A 135 34.68 -0.18 -18.55
CA LEU A 135 34.00 0.03 -19.81
C LEU A 135 34.64 1.22 -20.54
N ARG A 136 34.75 1.12 -21.87
CA ARG A 136 35.09 2.24 -22.75
C ARG A 136 34.00 2.41 -23.80
N ILE A 137 33.42 3.60 -23.87
CA ILE A 137 32.36 3.94 -24.82
C ILE A 137 32.70 5.32 -25.41
N GLY A 138 33.02 5.39 -26.70
CA GLY A 138 33.59 6.61 -27.28
C GLY A 138 34.86 7.03 -26.53
N GLU A 139 34.86 8.26 -26.01
CA GLU A 139 35.94 8.83 -25.19
C GLU A 139 35.79 8.53 -23.69
N ALA A 140 34.61 8.11 -23.24
CA ALA A 140 34.36 7.83 -21.83
C ALA A 140 35.04 6.53 -21.39
N GLN A 141 35.70 6.58 -20.24
CA GLN A 141 36.24 5.44 -19.52
C GLN A 141 35.58 5.38 -18.16
N LEU A 142 34.90 4.27 -17.85
CA LEU A 142 34.09 4.12 -16.64
C LEU A 142 34.54 2.89 -15.87
N ARG A 143 34.77 3.05 -14.57
CA ARG A 143 35.17 1.96 -13.67
C ARG A 143 34.06 1.67 -12.68
N TYR A 144 33.75 0.38 -12.52
CA TYR A 144 32.78 -0.13 -11.57
C TYR A 144 33.44 -1.14 -10.66
N VAL A 145 33.15 -1.05 -9.37
CA VAL A 145 33.65 -1.96 -8.33
C VAL A 145 32.46 -2.39 -7.48
N GLU A 146 32.46 -3.66 -7.10
CA GLU A 146 31.49 -4.20 -6.16
C GLU A 146 31.58 -3.52 -4.80
N ASP A 147 30.46 -3.00 -4.32
CA ASP A 147 30.35 -2.47 -2.97
C ASP A 147 30.16 -3.63 -1.98
N ILE A 148 31.15 -3.87 -1.12
CA ILE A 148 31.12 -4.96 -0.15
C ILE A 148 30.54 -4.44 1.18
N ASP A 149 29.27 -4.76 1.44
CA ASP A 149 28.65 -4.52 2.75
C ASP A 149 29.06 -5.63 3.74
N TRP A 150 30.05 -5.34 4.57
CA TRP A 150 30.50 -6.24 5.63
C TRP A 150 29.52 -6.21 6.81
N ALA A 151 28.88 -7.34 7.10
CA ALA A 151 28.18 -7.48 8.38
C ALA A 151 29.18 -7.56 9.54
N GLU A 152 28.79 -7.06 10.71
CA GLU A 152 29.56 -7.10 11.98
C GLU A 152 30.04 -8.50 12.43
N ARG A 153 29.62 -9.58 11.74
CA ARG A 153 30.00 -10.97 12.05
C ARG A 153 30.80 -11.67 10.94
N GLY A 154 31.35 -10.93 9.96
CA GLY A 154 32.33 -11.47 9.01
C GLY A 154 31.76 -12.31 7.85
N HIS A 155 30.47 -12.16 7.53
CA HIS A 155 29.85 -12.76 6.36
C HIS A 155 29.16 -11.67 5.52
N GLN A 156 29.26 -11.80 4.20
CA GLN A 156 28.51 -10.97 3.26
C GLN A 156 27.03 -11.34 3.35
N LYS A 157 26.16 -10.35 3.57
CA LYS A 157 24.70 -10.57 3.69
C LYS A 157 24.03 -10.80 2.33
N THR A 158 24.58 -10.19 1.27
CA THR A 158 24.04 -10.19 -0.10
C THR A 158 25.19 -9.93 -1.08
N PRO A 159 25.22 -10.53 -2.29
CA PRO A 159 26.14 -10.11 -3.36
C PRO A 159 26.15 -8.60 -3.50
N GLY A 160 27.34 -8.01 -3.60
CA GLY A 160 27.49 -6.55 -3.65
C GLY A 160 26.94 -6.01 -4.97
N GLU A 161 26.40 -4.79 -4.92
CA GLU A 161 25.97 -4.04 -6.09
C GLU A 161 27.20 -3.43 -6.76
N MET A 162 27.29 -3.48 -8.08
CA MET A 162 28.39 -2.85 -8.82
C MET A 162 28.17 -1.33 -8.86
N ARG A 163 29.07 -0.57 -8.22
CA ARG A 163 28.99 0.90 -8.17
C ARG A 163 30.07 1.54 -9.01
N ARG A 164 29.72 2.62 -9.72
CA ARG A 164 30.70 3.42 -10.46
C ARG A 164 31.62 4.14 -9.48
N THR A 165 32.93 3.91 -9.60
CA THR A 165 33.95 4.55 -8.77
C THR A 165 34.74 5.61 -9.52
N GLU A 166 34.88 5.48 -10.85
CA GLU A 166 35.61 6.43 -11.69
C GLU A 166 34.91 6.66 -13.04
N GLY A 167 35.21 7.80 -13.66
CA GLY A 167 34.72 8.17 -14.99
C GLY A 167 33.49 9.08 -14.99
N ASP A 168 33.39 9.92 -16.02
CA ASP A 168 32.31 10.89 -16.18
C ASP A 168 31.30 10.42 -17.24
N PRO A 169 30.04 10.13 -16.86
CA PRO A 169 28.99 9.76 -17.83
C PRO A 169 28.60 10.92 -18.75
N ASP A 170 28.96 12.18 -18.46
CA ASP A 170 28.61 13.32 -19.31
C ASP A 170 29.36 13.28 -20.64
N LEU A 171 30.49 12.59 -20.71
CA LEU A 171 31.20 12.29 -21.95
C LEU A 171 30.40 11.39 -22.91
N LEU A 172 29.32 10.76 -22.43
CA LEU A 172 28.40 9.98 -23.25
C LEU A 172 27.25 10.81 -23.82
N MET A 173 27.14 12.10 -23.46
CA MET A 173 26.05 12.96 -23.89
C MET A 173 26.30 13.48 -25.32
N PRO A 174 25.45 13.12 -26.29
CA PRO A 174 25.52 13.73 -27.61
C PRO A 174 25.14 15.22 -27.57
N ASP A 175 25.74 16.02 -28.44
CA ASP A 175 25.50 17.48 -28.49
C ASP A 175 24.07 17.85 -28.87
N ASP A 176 23.38 16.97 -29.62
CA ASP A 176 22.01 17.15 -30.08
C ASP A 176 20.95 16.92 -28.98
N VAL A 177 21.35 16.43 -27.80
CA VAL A 177 20.45 16.29 -26.65
C VAL A 177 20.18 17.67 -26.01
N PRO A 178 18.92 18.14 -26.00
CA PRO A 178 18.55 19.42 -25.42
C PRO A 178 18.88 19.47 -23.93
N ALA A 179 19.31 20.64 -23.44
CA ALA A 179 19.71 20.85 -22.04
C ALA A 179 18.64 20.37 -21.04
N ALA A 180 17.36 20.61 -21.34
CA ALA A 180 16.23 20.20 -20.50
C ALA A 180 16.09 18.68 -20.31
N ARG A 181 16.73 17.87 -21.16
CA ARG A 181 16.68 16.40 -21.15
C ARG A 181 17.99 15.74 -20.76
N ARG A 182 19.07 16.51 -20.58
CA ARG A 182 20.39 15.95 -20.25
C ARG A 182 20.41 15.27 -18.89
N ASP A 183 19.73 15.85 -17.90
CA ASP A 183 19.65 15.26 -16.56
C ASP A 183 18.89 13.93 -16.57
N GLU A 184 17.76 13.87 -17.27
CA GLU A 184 16.97 12.65 -17.47
C GLU A 184 17.80 11.55 -18.15
N LEU A 185 18.51 11.91 -19.23
CA LEU A 185 19.35 10.95 -19.96
C LEU A 185 20.55 10.48 -19.12
N ARG A 186 21.20 11.39 -18.38
CA ARG A 186 22.32 11.05 -17.49
C ARG A 186 21.88 10.03 -16.43
N GLU A 187 20.73 10.25 -15.79
CA GLU A 187 20.18 9.32 -14.81
C GLU A 187 19.88 7.95 -15.45
N HIS A 188 19.24 7.95 -16.62
CA HIS A 188 18.94 6.73 -17.37
C HIS A 188 20.19 5.95 -17.74
N LEU A 189 21.22 6.60 -18.29
CA LEU A 189 22.49 5.96 -18.61
C LEU A 189 23.20 5.45 -17.36
N GLY A 190 23.16 6.19 -16.25
CA GLY A 190 23.71 5.73 -14.98
C GLY A 190 23.13 4.39 -14.55
N HIS A 191 21.80 4.26 -14.56
CA HIS A 191 21.10 3.01 -14.25
C HIS A 191 21.37 1.90 -15.29
N GLY A 192 21.34 2.25 -16.58
CA GLY A 192 21.58 1.31 -17.67
C GLY A 192 22.98 0.71 -17.65
N LEU A 193 24.00 1.53 -17.36
CA LEU A 193 25.39 1.09 -17.26
C LEU A 193 25.63 0.22 -16.02
N ALA A 194 25.05 0.55 -14.87
CA ALA A 194 25.11 -0.32 -13.69
C ALA A 194 24.49 -1.69 -13.99
N THR A 195 23.29 -1.71 -14.59
CA THR A 195 22.60 -2.93 -15.00
C THR A 195 23.41 -3.76 -16.00
N LEU A 196 24.07 -3.10 -16.97
CA LEU A 196 24.99 -3.75 -17.91
C LEU A 196 26.11 -4.45 -17.15
N VAL A 197 26.78 -3.76 -16.22
CA VAL A 197 27.94 -4.32 -15.52
C VAL A 197 27.54 -5.53 -14.67
N ASP A 198 26.37 -5.49 -14.03
CA ASP A 198 25.83 -6.66 -13.33
C ASP A 198 25.56 -7.83 -14.28
N ASP A 199 24.94 -7.59 -15.44
CA ASP A 199 24.72 -8.64 -16.47
C ASP A 199 26.06 -9.20 -17.01
N LEU A 200 27.08 -8.36 -17.20
CA LEU A 200 28.42 -8.81 -17.60
C LEU A 200 29.04 -9.72 -16.54
N ARG A 201 28.94 -9.34 -15.25
CA ARG A 201 29.42 -10.15 -14.13
C ARG A 201 28.73 -11.51 -14.12
N GLU A 202 27.40 -11.53 -14.15
CA GLU A 202 26.62 -12.77 -14.16
C GLU A 202 26.99 -13.66 -15.36
N ARG A 203 27.08 -13.10 -16.56
CA ARG A 203 27.51 -13.85 -17.76
C ARG A 203 28.90 -14.43 -17.60
N ALA A 204 29.84 -13.67 -17.08
CA ALA A 204 31.21 -14.13 -16.87
C ALA A 204 31.29 -15.27 -15.83
N LEU A 205 30.50 -15.19 -14.75
CA LEU A 205 30.38 -16.28 -13.77
C LEU A 205 29.76 -17.54 -14.38
N ASP A 206 28.76 -17.38 -15.23
CA ASP A 206 28.08 -18.49 -15.91
C ASP A 206 28.84 -19.05 -17.13
N GLY A 207 29.98 -18.45 -17.50
CA GLY A 207 30.71 -18.79 -18.73
C GLY A 207 29.95 -18.46 -20.02
N ARG A 208 28.96 -17.55 -19.96
CA ARG A 208 28.21 -17.07 -21.13
C ARG A 208 29.04 -16.05 -21.91
N PRO A 209 28.88 -15.98 -23.24
CA PRO A 209 29.58 -14.98 -24.05
C PRO A 209 29.14 -13.56 -23.67
N LEU A 210 30.11 -12.64 -23.67
CA LEU A 210 29.87 -11.22 -23.45
C LEU A 210 29.19 -10.61 -24.70
N PRO A 211 28.16 -9.78 -24.51
CA PRO A 211 27.42 -9.20 -25.61
C PRO A 211 28.21 -8.10 -26.32
N GLU A 212 27.91 -7.90 -27.61
CA GLU A 212 28.32 -6.72 -28.36
C GLU A 212 27.18 -5.69 -28.29
N TRP A 213 27.33 -4.67 -27.46
CA TRP A 213 26.35 -3.59 -27.30
C TRP A 213 26.91 -2.25 -27.74
N THR A 214 26.01 -1.34 -28.03
CA THR A 214 26.28 0.07 -28.32
C THR A 214 25.55 0.97 -27.32
N LEU A 215 25.92 2.26 -27.29
CA LEU A 215 25.20 3.26 -26.50
C LEU A 215 23.73 3.38 -26.92
N ALA A 216 23.42 3.18 -28.21
CA ALA A 216 22.05 3.16 -28.72
C ALA A 216 21.21 1.99 -28.15
N ASP A 217 21.84 0.86 -27.84
CA ASP A 217 21.16 -0.30 -27.23
C ASP A 217 20.86 -0.07 -25.75
N LEU A 218 21.71 0.67 -25.04
CA LEU A 218 21.54 1.02 -23.61
C LEU A 218 20.36 1.97 -23.38
N ALA A 219 20.02 2.76 -24.38
CA ALA A 219 19.00 3.81 -24.29
C ALA A 219 18.31 4.02 -25.63
N SER A 220 17.50 3.05 -26.04
CA SER A 220 16.71 3.19 -27.26
C SER A 220 15.50 4.11 -27.03
N PRO A 221 15.15 4.98 -27.98
CA PRO A 221 13.96 5.83 -27.86
C PRO A 221 12.69 5.02 -27.60
N CYS A 222 11.88 5.46 -26.64
CA CYS A 222 10.56 4.91 -26.38
C CYS A 222 9.55 5.49 -27.37
N PRO A 223 8.83 4.67 -28.16
CA PRO A 223 7.86 5.16 -29.14
C PRO A 223 6.60 5.75 -28.48
N GLU A 224 6.34 5.45 -27.22
CA GLU A 224 5.11 5.87 -26.52
C GLU A 224 5.23 7.23 -25.83
N CYS A 225 6.41 7.57 -25.29
CA CYS A 225 6.58 8.77 -24.47
C CYS A 225 7.82 9.60 -24.84
N GLY A 226 8.61 9.19 -25.83
CA GLY A 226 9.84 9.87 -26.22
C GLY A 226 10.99 9.79 -25.23
N GLY A 227 10.80 9.09 -24.10
CA GLY A 227 11.85 8.76 -23.14
C GLY A 227 12.82 7.71 -23.69
N TRP A 228 13.59 7.09 -22.81
CA TRP A 228 14.51 6.01 -23.18
C TRP A 228 14.08 4.69 -22.57
N ARG A 229 14.31 3.60 -23.30
CA ARG A 229 14.12 2.23 -22.86
C ARG A 229 15.44 1.67 -22.33
N ASP A 230 15.35 0.87 -21.27
CA ASP A 230 16.47 0.12 -20.73
C ASP A 230 16.90 -1.02 -21.68
N LEU A 231 17.99 -1.69 -21.33
CA LEU A 231 18.51 -2.87 -22.06
C LEU A 231 17.51 -4.02 -22.19
N ARG A 232 16.50 -4.06 -21.32
CA ARG A 232 15.43 -5.07 -21.35
C ARG A 232 14.23 -4.60 -22.18
N GLY A 233 14.33 -3.44 -22.83
CA GLY A 233 13.28 -2.85 -23.66
C GLY A 233 12.15 -2.17 -22.89
N ARG A 234 12.30 -1.94 -21.57
CA ARG A 234 11.28 -1.29 -20.74
C ARG A 234 11.58 0.21 -20.62
N CYS A 235 10.54 1.03 -20.71
CA CYS A 235 10.68 2.47 -20.46
C CYS A 235 10.33 2.80 -18.99
N PRO A 236 11.27 3.30 -18.17
CA PRO A 236 11.00 3.66 -16.78
C PRO A 236 9.89 4.70 -16.63
N SER A 237 9.81 5.67 -17.55
CA SER A 237 8.78 6.71 -17.53
C SER A 237 7.38 6.14 -17.79
N CYS A 238 7.24 5.27 -18.80
CA CYS A 238 5.97 4.59 -19.07
C CYS A 238 5.58 3.64 -17.93
N GLN A 239 6.55 2.94 -17.35
CA GLN A 239 6.33 2.05 -16.23
C GLN A 239 5.88 2.81 -14.97
N ARG A 240 6.55 3.91 -14.64
CA ARG A 240 6.16 4.79 -13.52
C ARG A 240 4.74 5.31 -13.68
N ARG A 241 4.39 5.77 -14.89
CA ARG A 241 3.03 6.24 -15.20
C ARG A 241 1.99 5.13 -15.05
N LYS A 242 2.30 3.93 -15.56
CA LYS A 242 1.43 2.76 -15.41
C LYS A 242 1.21 2.43 -13.93
N TRP A 243 2.27 2.38 -13.13
CA TRP A 243 2.16 2.15 -11.69
C TRP A 243 1.38 3.23 -10.96
N GLN A 244 1.52 4.50 -11.34
CA GLN A 244 0.72 5.59 -10.77
C GLN A 244 -0.78 5.38 -11.06
N VAL A 245 -1.13 4.99 -12.29
CA VAL A 245 -2.53 4.68 -12.64
C VAL A 245 -3.03 3.48 -11.85
N GLU A 246 -2.27 2.38 -11.81
CA GLU A 246 -2.65 1.18 -11.05
C GLU A 246 -2.85 1.49 -9.56
N ALA A 247 -1.96 2.27 -8.95
CA ALA A 247 -2.08 2.69 -7.56
C ALA A 247 -3.36 3.51 -7.30
N LEU A 248 -3.70 4.45 -8.19
CA LEU A 248 -4.93 5.23 -8.08
C LEU A 248 -6.18 4.35 -8.30
N GLU A 249 -6.13 3.40 -9.22
CA GLU A 249 -7.24 2.46 -9.44
C GLU A 249 -7.46 1.55 -8.23
N ASP A 250 -6.39 1.12 -7.56
CA ASP A 250 -6.45 0.36 -6.32
C ASP A 250 -7.09 1.19 -5.20
N ASP A 251 -6.70 2.45 -5.09
CA ASP A 251 -7.30 3.40 -4.15
C ASP A 251 -8.78 3.64 -4.43
N VAL A 252 -9.18 3.82 -5.69
CA VAL A 252 -10.60 3.95 -6.06
C VAL A 252 -11.40 2.72 -5.65
N ARG A 253 -10.86 1.50 -5.85
CA ARG A 253 -11.53 0.27 -5.43
C ARG A 253 -11.68 0.21 -3.91
N ARG A 254 -10.64 0.58 -3.16
CA ARG A 254 -10.68 0.66 -1.69
C ARG A 254 -11.73 1.67 -1.21
N LEU A 255 -11.73 2.89 -1.75
CA LEU A 255 -12.68 3.95 -1.38
C LEU A 255 -14.12 3.57 -1.69
N ARG A 256 -14.38 2.93 -2.84
CA ARG A 256 -15.72 2.43 -3.19
C ARG A 256 -16.19 1.36 -2.21
N LYS A 257 -15.30 0.48 -1.77
CA LYS A 257 -15.61 -0.50 -0.73
C LYS A 257 -15.95 0.19 0.60
N GLU A 258 -15.10 1.10 1.08
CA GLU A 258 -15.35 1.86 2.31
C GLU A 258 -16.69 2.62 2.25
N ARG A 259 -17.04 3.17 1.09
CA ARG A 259 -18.33 3.84 0.86
C ARG A 259 -19.50 2.88 1.03
N ILE A 260 -19.43 1.71 0.42
CA ILE A 260 -20.47 0.67 0.54
C ILE A 260 -20.59 0.23 2.00
N ASP A 261 -19.47 -0.08 2.65
CA ASP A 261 -19.42 -0.51 4.05
C ASP A 261 -20.05 0.57 4.98
N THR A 262 -19.79 1.85 4.70
CA THR A 262 -20.39 2.97 5.43
C THR A 262 -21.91 3.03 5.24
N LEU A 263 -22.41 2.85 4.02
CA LEU A 263 -23.84 2.82 3.72
C LEU A 263 -24.53 1.62 4.38
N GLU A 264 -23.89 0.45 4.35
CA GLU A 264 -24.37 -0.76 5.02
C GLU A 264 -24.41 -0.58 6.54
N GLU A 265 -23.45 0.14 7.13
CA GLU A 265 -23.45 0.46 8.56
C GLU A 265 -24.65 1.35 8.93
N ILE A 266 -24.90 2.42 8.16
CA ILE A 266 -26.07 3.28 8.35
C ILE A 266 -27.35 2.44 8.29
N GLN A 267 -27.50 1.63 7.24
CA GLN A 267 -28.68 0.81 7.03
C GLN A 267 -28.88 -0.19 8.18
N THR A 268 -27.80 -0.84 8.61
CA THR A 268 -27.83 -1.79 9.74
C THR A 268 -28.30 -1.13 11.03
N LEU A 269 -27.85 0.10 11.31
CA LEU A 269 -28.28 0.85 12.49
C LEU A 269 -29.77 1.21 12.40
N ARG A 270 -30.22 1.71 11.24
CA ARG A 270 -31.63 2.04 10.97
C ARG A 270 -32.54 0.82 11.15
N ASP A 271 -32.15 -0.31 10.58
CA ASP A 271 -32.93 -1.57 10.63
C ASP A 271 -33.01 -2.15 12.06
N ARG A 272 -31.97 -1.95 12.87
CA ARG A 272 -31.92 -2.47 14.24
C ARG A 272 -32.69 -1.61 15.24
N LEU A 273 -33.03 -0.36 14.92
CA LEU A 273 -33.65 0.57 15.87
C LEU A 273 -34.91 0.00 16.55
N PRO A 274 -35.90 -0.59 15.82
CA PRO A 274 -37.10 -1.12 16.47
C PRO A 274 -36.81 -2.28 17.42
N LEU A 275 -35.81 -3.11 17.11
CA LEU A 275 -35.38 -4.21 17.96
C LEU A 275 -34.69 -3.70 19.23
N LEU A 276 -33.83 -2.69 19.11
CA LEU A 276 -33.16 -2.06 20.24
C LEU A 276 -34.17 -1.41 21.19
N GLN A 277 -35.18 -0.71 20.66
CA GLN A 277 -36.26 -0.11 21.45
C GLN A 277 -37.04 -1.15 22.27
N ARG A 278 -37.39 -2.30 21.66
CA ARG A 278 -38.04 -3.41 22.40
C ARG A 278 -37.15 -3.97 23.50
N ARG A 279 -35.87 -4.21 23.19
CA ARG A 279 -34.89 -4.72 24.16
C ARG A 279 -34.66 -3.75 25.33
N LEU A 280 -34.70 -2.44 25.07
CA LEU A 280 -34.61 -1.43 26.12
C LEU A 280 -35.82 -1.51 27.06
N ALA A 281 -37.03 -1.54 26.51
CA ALA A 281 -38.25 -1.67 27.31
C ALA A 281 -38.23 -2.93 28.21
N ASP A 282 -37.82 -4.07 27.65
CA ASP A 282 -37.66 -5.31 28.42
C ASP A 282 -36.57 -5.19 29.50
N ALA A 283 -35.44 -4.55 29.20
CA ALA A 283 -34.34 -4.36 30.14
C ALA A 283 -34.72 -3.42 31.29
N GLU A 284 -35.44 -2.34 31.00
CA GLU A 284 -35.95 -1.39 32.00
C GLU A 284 -36.98 -2.06 32.92
N ALA A 285 -37.89 -2.88 32.38
CA ALA A 285 -38.84 -3.66 33.18
C ALA A 285 -38.11 -4.65 34.12
N ASN A 286 -37.08 -5.33 33.63
CA ASN A 286 -36.27 -6.25 34.43
C ASN A 286 -35.44 -5.56 35.51
N ALA A 287 -34.90 -4.37 35.21
CA ALA A 287 -34.15 -3.57 36.17
C ALA A 287 -35.08 -3.04 37.28
N ALA A 288 -36.28 -2.57 36.93
CA ALA A 288 -37.29 -2.12 37.88
C ALA A 288 -37.77 -3.25 38.81
N ALA A 289 -37.95 -4.46 38.28
CA ALA A 289 -38.33 -5.63 39.09
C ALA A 289 -37.19 -6.19 39.97
N ALA A 290 -35.95 -5.74 39.77
CA ALA A 290 -34.78 -6.18 40.53
C ALA A 290 -34.37 -5.18 41.65
N GLY A 291 -35.04 -4.05 41.77
CA GLY A 291 -34.87 -3.04 42.82
C GLY A 291 -36.02 -3.06 43.82
#